data_AF-A0A7X6TPV2-F1
#
_entry.id   AF-A0A7X6TPV2-F1
#
_cell.length_a   1.000
_cell.length_b   1.000
_cell.length_c   1.000
_cell.angle_alpha   90.00
_cell.angle_beta   90.00
_cell.angle_gamma   90.00
#
_symmetry.space_group_name_H-M   'P 1'
#
loop_
_entity.id
_entity.type
_entity.pdbx_description
1 polymer ?
#
loop_
_entity_poly.entity_id
_entity_poly.type
_entity_poly.pdbx_seq_one_letter_code
_entity_poly.pdbx_strand_id
1 'polypeptide(L)'
;MELHPLLYPLLKEAYELTLLRENYNLFANILIDRWEGILLAADDERDPLINLEEAAFLEEIASYVDDLTNFSLLFDDENKSVTFNTSLAFKNFYETEGLDCAILDFNSLNEAFKIKLLCNNLKEQGYTKGFVETADGLVINLGTDSTCFYAISNKLDSQTYESPVMSVSSEKYKLLSRSRVYSVKQEDYYRVINHEEKNYYRHLKIDVKSGKINNIINTVNLFATDFDIVQLRFFNLTIYGFNTIDGINNQVKKIEDENPQLSLAYTLQGDDKDIYIYKGEFTVLEDSGYNPKYLLAD
;
A
#
# COMPACT_ATOMS: atom_id res chain seq x y z
N MET A 1 3.27 -20.61 19.65
CA MET A 1 4.66 -20.09 19.54
C MET A 1 4.78 -18.90 20.47
N GLU A 2 5.78 -18.88 21.35
CA GLU A 2 6.11 -17.67 22.14
C GLU A 2 6.72 -16.63 21.21
N LEU A 3 6.27 -15.38 21.30
CA LEU A 3 6.75 -14.29 20.46
C LEU A 3 7.59 -13.31 21.26
N HIS A 4 8.57 -12.69 20.59
CA HIS A 4 9.26 -11.55 21.16
C HIS A 4 8.24 -10.45 21.56
N PRO A 5 8.39 -9.77 22.71
CA PRO A 5 7.43 -8.78 23.20
C PRO A 5 7.13 -7.64 22.22
N LEU A 6 8.09 -7.30 21.35
CA LEU A 6 7.90 -6.30 20.29
C LEU A 6 7.13 -6.83 19.07
N LEU A 7 7.15 -8.13 18.80
CA LEU A 7 6.49 -8.73 17.63
C LEU A 7 5.02 -9.04 17.90
N TYR A 8 4.71 -9.48 19.12
CA TYR A 8 3.35 -9.83 19.54
C TYR A 8 2.29 -8.74 19.24
N PRO A 9 2.46 -7.46 19.68
CA PRO A 9 1.48 -6.43 19.42
C PRO A 9 1.36 -6.08 17.93
N LEU A 10 2.45 -6.17 17.16
CA LEU A 10 2.42 -5.88 15.71
C LEU A 10 1.66 -6.97 14.94
N LEU A 11 1.87 -8.24 15.31
CA LEU A 11 1.13 -9.34 14.72
C LEU A 11 -0.36 -9.25 15.04
N LYS A 12 -0.71 -8.83 16.26
CA LYS A 12 -2.09 -8.58 16.67
C LYS A 12 -2.72 -7.45 15.85
N GLU A 13 -2.05 -6.30 15.75
CA GLU A 13 -2.50 -5.16 14.93
C GLU A 13 -2.68 -5.55 13.45
N ALA A 14 -1.72 -6.26 12.86
CA ALA A 14 -1.81 -6.75 11.48
C ALA A 14 -2.97 -7.75 11.28
N TYR A 15 -3.22 -8.63 12.25
CA TYR A 15 -4.35 -9.55 12.17
C TYR A 15 -5.67 -8.81 12.28
N GLU A 16 -5.81 -7.85 13.21
CA GLU A 16 -6.99 -6.99 13.32
C GLU A 16 -7.28 -6.24 12.02
N LEU A 17 -6.25 -5.70 11.35
CA LEU A 17 -6.38 -5.08 10.03
C LEU A 17 -6.81 -6.07 8.94
N THR A 18 -6.33 -7.31 9.01
CA THR A 18 -6.75 -8.38 8.08
C THR A 18 -8.24 -8.70 8.23
N LEU A 19 -8.75 -8.71 9.47
CA LEU A 19 -10.17 -8.97 9.76
C LEU A 19 -11.11 -7.87 9.22
N LEU A 20 -10.60 -6.67 8.93
CA LEU A 20 -11.40 -5.60 8.29
C LEU A 20 -11.74 -5.92 6.83
N ARG A 21 -10.99 -6.80 6.16
CA ARG A 21 -11.18 -7.20 4.75
C ARG A 21 -11.17 -6.02 3.78
N GLU A 22 -10.35 -5.00 4.06
CA GLU A 22 -10.18 -3.80 3.22
C GLU A 22 -8.84 -3.84 2.46
N ASN A 23 -8.65 -4.82 1.57
CA ASN A 23 -7.50 -4.94 0.67
C ASN A 23 -6.09 -5.06 1.32
N TYR A 24 -6.03 -5.51 2.57
CA TYR A 24 -4.81 -6.00 3.20
C TYR A 24 -5.11 -7.34 3.85
N ASN A 25 -4.16 -8.27 3.74
CA ASN A 25 -4.28 -9.58 4.33
C ASN A 25 -2.89 -10.13 4.69
N LEU A 26 -2.69 -10.43 5.96
CA LEU A 26 -1.47 -11.03 6.53
C LEU A 26 -1.13 -12.40 5.88
N PHE A 27 -2.13 -13.08 5.32
CA PHE A 27 -2.00 -14.40 4.69
C PHE A 27 -1.74 -14.33 3.18
N ALA A 28 -1.66 -13.12 2.59
CA ALA A 28 -1.58 -12.93 1.13
C ALA A 28 -0.17 -13.02 0.54
N ASN A 29 0.83 -13.49 1.30
CA ASN A 29 2.20 -13.52 0.80
C ASN A 29 2.37 -14.43 -0.42
N ILE A 30 1.64 -15.54 -0.49
CA ILE A 30 1.64 -16.43 -1.67
C ILE A 30 1.27 -15.67 -2.95
N LEU A 31 0.27 -14.79 -2.85
CA LEU A 31 -0.18 -13.98 -3.96
C LEU A 31 0.89 -12.95 -4.35
N ILE A 32 1.54 -12.34 -3.35
CA ILE A 32 2.61 -11.35 -3.56
C ILE A 32 3.84 -12.02 -4.19
N ASP A 33 4.32 -13.12 -3.62
CA ASP A 33 5.45 -13.92 -4.12
C ASP A 33 5.22 -14.36 -5.57
N ARG A 34 4.00 -14.82 -5.88
CA ARG A 34 3.66 -15.19 -7.26
C ARG A 34 3.72 -14.00 -8.21
N TRP A 35 3.13 -12.87 -7.82
CA TRP A 35 3.22 -11.63 -8.61
C TRP A 35 4.65 -11.12 -8.75
N GLU A 36 5.48 -11.19 -7.70
CA GLU A 36 6.90 -10.86 -7.76
C GLU A 36 7.61 -11.71 -8.83
N GLY A 37 7.37 -13.02 -8.84
CA GLY A 37 7.92 -13.93 -9.85
C GLY A 37 7.45 -13.63 -11.28
N ILE A 38 6.24 -13.09 -11.46
CA ILE A 38 5.73 -12.63 -12.76
C ILE A 38 6.41 -11.32 -13.18
N LEU A 39 6.51 -10.34 -12.27
CA LEU A 39 7.07 -9.02 -12.55
C LEU A 39 8.58 -9.08 -12.83
N LEU A 40 9.29 -9.97 -12.15
CA LEU A 40 10.72 -10.23 -12.35
C LEU A 40 11.03 -11.10 -13.58
N ALA A 41 10.02 -11.73 -14.19
CA ALA A 41 10.21 -12.51 -15.40
C ALA A 41 10.67 -11.61 -16.55
N ALA A 42 11.51 -12.12 -17.46
CA ALA A 42 12.03 -11.32 -18.57
C ALA A 42 10.99 -11.15 -19.71
N ASP A 43 10.03 -12.06 -19.84
CA ASP A 43 8.99 -12.05 -20.90
C ASP A 43 7.62 -11.65 -20.36
N ASP A 44 6.76 -11.13 -21.26
CA ASP A 44 5.38 -10.75 -20.96
C ASP A 44 4.45 -11.97 -20.92
N GLU A 45 4.90 -13.17 -21.32
CA GLU A 45 4.06 -14.37 -21.50
C GLU A 45 3.54 -14.93 -20.17
N ARG A 46 4.13 -14.52 -19.04
CA ARG A 46 3.66 -14.85 -17.70
C ARG A 46 2.68 -13.83 -17.13
N ASP A 47 2.47 -12.69 -17.80
CA ASP A 47 1.56 -11.68 -17.28
C ASP A 47 0.09 -12.16 -17.41
N PRO A 48 -0.74 -12.05 -16.35
CA PRO A 48 -2.14 -12.49 -16.36
C PRO A 48 -3.07 -11.80 -17.37
N LEU A 49 -2.66 -10.69 -18.00
CA LEU A 49 -3.40 -10.14 -19.16
C LEU A 49 -3.26 -11.02 -20.39
N ILE A 50 -2.14 -11.73 -20.53
CA ILE A 50 -1.81 -12.55 -21.69
C ILE A 50 -2.02 -14.04 -21.37
N ASN A 51 -1.66 -14.46 -20.17
CA ASN A 51 -1.76 -15.84 -19.72
C ASN A 51 -2.99 -16.06 -18.83
N LEU A 52 -4.02 -16.67 -19.42
CA LEU A 52 -5.28 -16.95 -18.73
C LEU A 52 -5.17 -18.07 -17.68
N GLU A 53 -4.20 -18.99 -17.82
CA GLU A 53 -3.95 -20.02 -16.80
C GLU A 53 -3.35 -19.38 -15.55
N GLU A 54 -2.41 -18.46 -15.73
CA GLU A 54 -1.84 -17.66 -14.63
C GLU A 54 -2.91 -16.80 -13.95
N ALA A 55 -3.78 -16.18 -14.74
CA ALA A 55 -4.90 -15.40 -14.20
C ALA A 55 -5.85 -16.26 -13.35
N ALA A 56 -6.18 -17.47 -13.81
CA ALA A 56 -7.01 -18.41 -13.06
C ALA A 56 -6.34 -18.89 -11.77
N PHE A 57 -5.03 -19.17 -11.82
CA PHE A 57 -4.27 -19.59 -10.65
C PHE A 57 -4.18 -18.50 -9.57
N LEU A 58 -3.96 -17.25 -9.96
CA LEU A 58 -3.97 -16.11 -9.03
C LEU A 58 -5.36 -15.90 -8.39
N GLU A 59 -6.43 -16.11 -9.14
CA GLU A 59 -7.80 -16.04 -8.63
C GLU A 59 -8.09 -17.20 -7.65
N GLU A 60 -7.56 -18.39 -7.91
CA GLU A 60 -7.63 -19.52 -7.00
C GLU A 60 -6.88 -19.24 -5.68
N ILE A 61 -5.64 -18.76 -5.75
CA ILE A 61 -4.88 -18.32 -4.56
C ILE A 61 -5.68 -17.27 -3.77
N ALA A 62 -6.20 -16.25 -4.45
CA ALA A 62 -6.98 -15.19 -3.82
C ALA A 62 -8.24 -15.73 -3.12
N SER A 63 -8.92 -16.72 -3.72
CA SER A 63 -10.10 -17.35 -3.12
C SER A 63 -9.78 -18.06 -1.80
N TYR A 64 -8.62 -18.72 -1.71
CA TYR A 64 -8.16 -19.34 -0.46
C TYR A 64 -7.78 -18.30 0.58
N VAL A 65 -7.04 -17.25 0.17
CA VAL A 65 -6.51 -16.20 1.04
C VAL A 65 -7.61 -15.29 1.60
N ASP A 66 -8.61 -14.90 0.79
CA ASP A 66 -9.73 -14.05 1.21
C ASP A 66 -10.76 -14.79 2.08
N ASP A 67 -10.84 -16.13 1.97
CA ASP A 67 -11.64 -16.95 2.88
C ASP A 67 -10.93 -17.11 4.23
N LEU A 68 -11.26 -16.22 5.15
CA LEU A 68 -10.73 -16.23 6.52
C LEU A 68 -11.13 -17.48 7.33
N THR A 69 -12.01 -18.37 6.85
CA THR A 69 -12.21 -19.67 7.51
C THR A 69 -11.00 -20.60 7.32
N ASN A 70 -10.13 -20.31 6.34
CA ASN A 70 -8.89 -21.03 6.12
C ASN A 70 -7.79 -20.69 7.13
N PHE A 71 -7.91 -19.58 7.87
CA PHE A 71 -6.85 -19.08 8.75
C PHE A 71 -7.40 -18.56 10.07
N SER A 72 -6.69 -18.83 11.16
CA SER A 72 -6.93 -18.10 12.40
C SER A 72 -5.67 -17.92 13.22
N LEU A 73 -5.58 -16.77 13.87
CA LEU A 73 -4.59 -16.49 14.90
C LEU A 73 -5.29 -16.35 16.25
N LEU A 74 -4.89 -17.20 17.20
CA LEU A 74 -5.36 -17.14 18.58
C LEU A 74 -4.24 -16.57 19.45
N PHE A 75 -4.54 -15.44 20.09
CA PHE A 75 -3.60 -14.64 20.88
C PHE A 75 -3.79 -14.93 22.37
N ASP A 76 -2.71 -15.35 23.03
CA ASP A 76 -2.63 -15.51 24.48
C ASP A 76 -1.88 -14.31 25.08
N ASP A 77 -2.65 -13.37 25.63
CA ASP A 77 -2.12 -12.12 26.18
C ASP A 77 -1.33 -12.33 27.48
N GLU A 78 -1.55 -13.42 28.22
CA GLU A 78 -0.81 -13.73 29.45
C GLU A 78 0.60 -14.23 29.12
N ASN A 79 0.70 -15.19 28.21
CA ASN A 79 1.97 -15.82 27.84
C ASN A 79 2.65 -15.20 26.61
N LYS A 80 2.06 -14.14 26.03
CA LYS A 80 2.53 -13.50 24.78
C LYS A 80 2.80 -14.51 23.67
N SER A 81 1.89 -15.48 23.54
CA SER A 81 2.01 -16.57 22.59
C SER A 81 0.89 -16.54 21.55
N VAL A 82 1.17 -17.06 20.36
CA VAL A 82 0.20 -17.11 19.26
C VAL A 82 0.10 -18.54 18.75
N THR A 83 -1.14 -19.00 18.54
CA THR A 83 -1.45 -20.23 17.83
C THR A 83 -1.97 -19.88 16.44
N PHE A 84 -1.30 -20.40 15.42
CA PHE A 84 -1.71 -20.27 14.02
C PHE A 84 -2.36 -21.56 13.56
N ASN A 85 -3.60 -21.47 13.10
CA ASN A 85 -4.34 -22.58 12.52
C ASN A 85 -4.62 -22.33 11.04
N THR A 86 -4.52 -23.39 10.24
CA THR A 86 -4.90 -23.40 8.83
C THR A 86 -5.92 -24.52 8.57
N SER A 87 -6.82 -24.33 7.61
CA SER A 87 -7.72 -25.40 7.17
C SER A 87 -6.94 -26.52 6.46
N LEU A 88 -7.51 -27.73 6.47
CA LEU A 88 -6.96 -28.86 5.69
C LEU A 88 -7.03 -28.60 4.19
N ALA A 89 -8.08 -27.92 3.72
CA ALA A 89 -8.26 -27.59 2.31
C ALA A 89 -7.12 -26.69 1.80
N PHE A 90 -6.83 -25.60 2.53
CA PHE A 90 -5.71 -24.72 2.18
C PHE A 90 -4.37 -25.43 2.27
N LYS A 91 -4.16 -26.23 3.33
CA LYS A 91 -2.92 -27.00 3.48
C LYS A 91 -2.68 -27.93 2.30
N ASN A 92 -3.72 -28.65 1.86
CA ASN A 92 -3.62 -29.56 0.71
C ASN A 92 -3.33 -28.82 -0.60
N PHE A 93 -3.99 -27.68 -0.82
CA PHE A 93 -3.71 -26.79 -1.96
C PHE A 93 -2.25 -26.34 -1.95
N TYR A 94 -1.79 -25.79 -0.82
CA TYR A 94 -0.42 -25.32 -0.65
C TYR A 94 0.64 -26.40 -0.93
N GLU A 95 0.42 -27.62 -0.44
CA GLU A 95 1.32 -28.76 -0.66
C GLU A 95 1.25 -29.31 -2.09
N THR A 96 0.06 -29.36 -2.70
CA THR A 96 -0.15 -29.92 -4.06
C THR A 96 0.48 -29.04 -5.12
N GLU A 97 0.32 -27.73 -4.98
CA GLU A 97 0.88 -26.73 -5.89
C GLU A 97 2.37 -26.45 -5.64
N GLY A 98 2.95 -27.06 -4.60
CA GLY A 98 4.38 -26.96 -4.29
C GLY A 98 4.82 -25.55 -3.90
N LEU A 99 3.95 -24.80 -3.21
CA LEU A 99 4.24 -23.44 -2.76
C LEU A 99 5.26 -23.47 -1.62
N ASP A 100 6.21 -22.53 -1.61
CA ASP A 100 7.31 -22.46 -0.63
C ASP A 100 7.61 -21.03 -0.17
N CYS A 101 6.58 -20.30 0.26
CA CYS A 101 6.70 -18.97 0.84
C CYS A 101 6.08 -18.93 2.25
N ALA A 102 6.48 -17.93 3.04
CA ALA A 102 5.90 -17.76 4.38
C ALA A 102 4.40 -17.45 4.29
N ILE A 103 3.54 -18.19 5.00
CA ILE A 103 2.09 -17.92 5.00
C ILE A 103 1.76 -16.65 5.81
N LEU A 104 2.49 -16.38 6.90
CA LEU A 104 2.31 -15.19 7.73
C LEU A 104 3.35 -14.12 7.37
N ASP A 105 2.91 -13.01 6.78
CA ASP A 105 3.80 -11.92 6.41
C ASP A 105 3.10 -10.56 6.49
N PHE A 106 3.79 -9.57 7.08
CA PHE A 106 3.29 -8.19 7.15
C PHE A 106 3.19 -7.52 5.76
N ASN A 107 3.79 -8.11 4.74
CA ASN A 107 3.62 -7.76 3.33
C ASN A 107 3.79 -6.25 3.12
N SER A 108 2.80 -5.61 2.48
CA SER A 108 2.78 -4.18 2.20
C SER A 108 2.77 -3.25 3.43
N LEU A 109 2.60 -3.77 4.65
CA LEU A 109 2.69 -3.03 5.92
C LEU A 109 4.04 -3.21 6.64
N ASN A 110 4.92 -4.10 6.17
CA ASN A 110 6.18 -4.42 6.85
C ASN A 110 7.04 -3.17 7.14
N GLU A 111 7.24 -2.31 6.14
CA GLU A 111 8.01 -1.07 6.30
C GLU A 111 7.33 -0.07 7.25
N ALA A 112 5.99 -0.04 7.29
CA ALA A 112 5.24 0.81 8.22
C ALA A 112 5.43 0.39 9.68
N PHE A 113 5.43 -0.92 9.95
CA PHE A 113 5.74 -1.45 11.27
C PHE A 113 7.19 -1.17 11.69
N LYS A 114 8.15 -1.36 10.78
CA LYS A 114 9.57 -1.08 11.04
C LYS A 114 9.81 0.40 11.35
N ILE A 115 9.30 1.31 10.53
CA ILE A 115 9.51 2.75 10.74
C ILE A 115 8.78 3.25 12.00
N LYS A 116 7.61 2.70 12.34
CA LYS A 116 6.89 2.97 13.61
C LYS A 116 7.77 2.62 14.81
N LEU A 117 8.29 1.40 14.86
CA LEU A 117 9.18 0.97 15.95
C LEU A 117 10.44 1.83 16.04
N LEU A 118 11.11 2.07 14.90
CA LEU A 118 12.34 2.86 14.85
C LEU A 118 12.10 4.30 15.35
N CYS A 119 11.06 4.96 14.85
CA CYS A 119 10.78 6.35 15.21
C CYS A 119 10.36 6.49 16.68
N ASN A 120 9.61 5.53 17.22
CA ASN A 120 9.27 5.52 18.65
C ASN A 120 10.54 5.42 19.50
N ASN A 121 11.44 4.51 19.15
CA ASN A 121 12.70 4.33 19.87
C ASN A 121 13.62 5.58 19.77
N LEU A 122 13.70 6.20 18.59
CA LEU A 122 14.45 7.46 18.40
C LEU A 122 13.88 8.59 19.27
N LYS A 123 12.55 8.74 19.30
CA LYS A 123 11.87 9.76 20.13
C LYS A 123 12.07 9.51 21.62
N GLU A 124 12.00 8.26 22.07
CA GLU A 124 12.30 7.87 23.46
C GLU A 124 13.74 8.21 23.88
N GLN A 125 14.69 8.14 22.94
CA GLN A 125 16.07 8.54 23.16
C GLN A 125 16.30 10.07 23.05
N GLY A 126 15.25 10.85 22.79
CA GLY A 126 15.32 12.31 22.70
C GLY A 126 15.74 12.86 21.33
N TYR A 127 15.78 12.02 20.28
CA TYR A 127 15.98 12.51 18.92
C TYR A 127 14.70 13.15 18.39
N THR A 128 14.73 14.47 18.18
CA THR A 128 13.54 15.27 17.81
C THR A 128 13.71 16.10 16.54
N LYS A 129 14.84 15.98 15.84
CA LYS A 129 15.14 16.79 14.64
C LYS A 129 15.19 15.92 13.39
N GLY A 130 14.55 16.40 12.33
CA GLY A 130 14.58 15.79 10.99
C GLY A 130 13.49 14.74 10.76
N PHE A 131 13.74 13.89 9.76
CA PHE A 131 12.78 12.90 9.25
C PHE A 131 13.43 11.53 9.14
N VAL A 132 12.59 10.50 9.25
CA VAL A 132 12.92 9.15 8.80
C VAL A 132 12.08 8.84 7.58
N GLU A 133 12.71 8.31 6.53
CA GLU A 133 12.05 7.94 5.28
C GLU A 133 12.40 6.49 4.91
N THR A 134 11.40 5.75 4.41
CA THR A 134 11.59 4.42 3.83
C THR A 134 11.71 4.50 2.30
N ALA A 135 12.33 3.49 1.69
CA ALA A 135 12.45 3.42 0.22
C ALA A 135 11.08 3.32 -0.49
N ASP A 136 10.04 2.82 0.20
CA ASP A 136 8.68 2.69 -0.33
C ASP A 136 7.79 3.92 -0.09
N GLY A 137 8.35 5.01 0.44
CA GLY A 137 7.73 6.33 0.48
C GLY A 137 6.98 6.68 1.77
N LEU A 138 7.29 6.05 2.90
CA LEU A 138 6.80 6.47 4.21
C LEU A 138 7.74 7.50 4.82
N VAL A 139 7.19 8.55 5.43
CA VAL A 139 7.96 9.62 6.07
C VAL A 139 7.35 9.93 7.43
N ILE A 140 8.21 10.01 8.45
CA ILE A 140 7.85 10.46 9.80
C ILE A 140 8.75 11.63 10.21
N ASN A 141 8.15 12.75 10.60
CA ASN A 141 8.84 13.84 11.28
C ASN A 141 9.11 13.43 12.75
N LEU A 142 10.36 13.59 13.19
CA LEU A 142 10.78 13.24 14.55
C LEU A 142 10.39 14.29 15.60
N GLY A 143 10.06 15.52 15.21
CA GLY A 143 9.72 16.57 16.17
C GLY A 143 9.75 17.98 15.57
N THR A 144 10.68 18.81 16.00
CA THR A 144 10.69 20.27 15.73
C THR A 144 11.65 20.66 14.61
N ASP A 145 11.44 21.87 14.09
CA ASP A 145 12.38 22.62 13.25
C ASP A 145 12.81 21.90 11.97
N SER A 146 11.88 21.20 11.34
CA SER A 146 12.15 20.53 10.07
C SER A 146 10.92 20.54 9.18
N THR A 147 11.12 20.95 7.93
CA THR A 147 10.13 20.95 6.85
C THR A 147 10.76 20.27 5.65
N CYS A 148 10.09 19.24 5.13
CA CYS A 148 10.48 18.57 3.89
C CYS A 148 9.33 18.69 2.89
N PHE A 149 9.67 19.11 1.68
CA PHE A 149 8.72 19.34 0.60
C PHE A 149 8.64 18.11 -0.30
N TYR A 150 7.44 17.67 -0.58
CA TYR A 150 7.15 16.45 -1.31
C TYR A 150 6.27 16.76 -2.51
N ALA A 151 6.80 16.56 -3.70
CA ALA A 151 6.03 16.62 -4.93
C ALA A 151 5.16 15.36 -5.11
N ILE A 152 3.95 15.56 -5.61
CA ILE A 152 3.11 14.49 -6.10
C ILE A 152 3.49 14.24 -7.55
N SER A 153 3.82 13.00 -7.90
CA SER A 153 4.32 12.66 -9.24
C SER A 153 3.28 11.88 -10.03
N ASN A 154 3.22 12.12 -11.34
CA ASN A 154 2.48 11.29 -12.30
C ASN A 154 3.50 10.72 -13.31
N LYS A 155 3.17 9.60 -13.94
CA LYS A 155 3.98 9.00 -14.99
C LYS A 155 3.10 8.81 -16.21
N LEU A 156 3.47 9.48 -17.30
CA LEU A 156 2.77 9.46 -18.58
C LEU A 156 3.83 9.19 -19.66
N ASP A 157 3.59 8.18 -20.49
CA ASP A 157 4.49 7.77 -21.58
C ASP A 157 5.95 7.60 -21.16
N SER A 158 6.17 6.91 -20.03
CA SER A 158 7.49 6.69 -19.42
C SER A 158 8.20 7.94 -18.87
N GLN A 159 7.61 9.13 -19.01
CA GLN A 159 8.12 10.35 -18.38
C GLN A 159 7.48 10.58 -17.03
N THR A 160 8.30 10.90 -16.02
CA THR A 160 7.81 11.34 -14.72
C THR A 160 7.60 12.84 -14.73
N TYR A 161 6.39 13.24 -14.37
CA TYR A 161 6.01 14.62 -14.15
C TYR A 161 5.84 14.81 -12.64
N GLU A 162 6.21 15.99 -12.15
CA GLU A 162 6.09 16.37 -10.74
C GLU A 162 5.15 17.57 -10.58
N SER A 163 4.40 17.59 -9.48
CA SER A 163 3.21 18.41 -9.29
C SER A 163 2.96 18.76 -7.80
N PRO A 164 1.83 19.43 -7.41
CA PRO A 164 1.78 20.33 -6.28
C PRO A 164 2.47 19.73 -5.07
N VAL A 165 3.25 20.59 -4.46
CA VAL A 165 4.09 20.22 -3.35
C VAL A 165 3.27 20.33 -2.08
N MET A 166 3.33 19.29 -1.28
CA MET A 166 2.91 19.36 0.11
C MET A 166 4.11 19.14 1.00
N SER A 167 4.14 19.84 2.14
CA SER A 167 5.22 19.70 3.11
C SER A 167 4.84 18.77 4.25
N VAL A 168 5.75 17.88 4.62
CA VAL A 168 5.75 17.31 5.97
C VAL A 168 6.57 18.24 6.86
N SER A 169 5.98 18.77 7.91
CA SER A 169 6.58 19.70 8.86
C SER A 169 6.12 19.45 10.29
N SER A 170 6.80 20.08 11.24
CA SER A 170 6.38 20.07 12.65
C SER A 170 5.05 20.81 12.90
N GLU A 171 4.64 21.69 11.98
CA GLU A 171 3.52 22.63 12.16
C GLU A 171 2.21 22.18 11.51
N LYS A 172 2.28 21.40 10.42
CA LYS A 172 1.10 20.93 9.68
C LYS A 172 1.06 19.40 9.65
N TYR A 173 1.58 18.77 8.60
CA TYR A 173 1.60 17.31 8.49
C TYR A 173 2.90 16.73 9.03
N LYS A 174 2.85 15.84 10.02
CA LYS A 174 4.04 15.18 10.58
C LYS A 174 4.34 13.85 9.91
N LEU A 175 3.40 13.32 9.12
CA LEU A 175 3.48 12.02 8.48
C LEU A 175 3.11 12.13 7.00
N LEU A 176 3.77 11.32 6.17
CA LEU A 176 3.38 11.06 4.79
C LEU A 176 3.45 9.54 4.55
N SER A 177 2.41 9.00 3.92
CA SER A 177 2.43 7.70 3.29
C SER A 177 2.25 7.88 1.79
N ARG A 178 3.30 7.61 1.03
CA ARG A 178 3.26 7.63 -0.43
C ARG A 178 3.22 6.21 -0.97
N SER A 179 2.31 5.95 -1.89
CA SER A 179 2.27 4.72 -2.67
C SER A 179 2.33 5.09 -4.14
N ARG A 180 3.33 4.60 -4.86
CA ARG A 180 3.49 4.78 -6.31
C ARG A 180 3.52 3.41 -6.97
N VAL A 181 2.96 3.29 -8.17
CA VAL A 181 3.14 2.07 -8.98
C VAL A 181 4.55 1.94 -9.54
N TYR A 182 5.30 3.05 -9.62
CA TYR A 182 6.72 3.11 -10.01
C TYR A 182 7.52 3.76 -8.88
N SER A 183 8.31 2.99 -8.13
CA SER A 183 9.29 3.56 -7.20
C SER A 183 10.65 3.65 -7.88
N VAL A 184 11.32 4.79 -7.73
CA VAL A 184 12.69 5.06 -8.25
C VAL A 184 13.72 4.06 -7.69
N LYS A 185 13.39 3.31 -6.64
CA LYS A 185 14.27 2.32 -6.00
C LYS A 185 13.71 0.90 -5.99
N GLN A 186 12.50 0.67 -6.49
CA GLN A 186 11.92 -0.68 -6.71
C GLN A 186 11.63 -0.90 -8.20
N GLU A 187 12.53 -0.44 -9.07
CA GLU A 187 12.37 -0.58 -10.52
C GLU A 187 12.21 -2.04 -10.94
N ASP A 188 12.72 -2.98 -10.14
CA ASP A 188 12.63 -4.42 -10.38
C ASP A 188 11.20 -4.99 -10.29
N TYR A 189 10.28 -4.32 -9.58
CA TYR A 189 8.89 -4.79 -9.38
C TYR A 189 7.85 -3.92 -10.08
N TYR A 190 8.29 -3.21 -11.13
CA TYR A 190 7.43 -2.38 -11.98
C TYR A 190 7.66 -2.74 -13.44
N ARG A 191 6.57 -3.00 -14.16
CA ARG A 191 6.62 -3.33 -15.60
C ARG A 191 5.53 -2.61 -16.37
N VAL A 192 5.81 -2.27 -17.62
CA VAL A 192 4.81 -1.77 -18.56
C VAL A 192 4.52 -2.87 -19.57
N ILE A 193 3.28 -3.34 -19.61
CA ILE A 193 2.80 -4.30 -20.61
C ILE A 193 1.97 -3.54 -21.64
N ASN A 194 2.27 -3.73 -22.92
CA ASN A 194 1.40 -3.25 -24.00
C ASN A 194 0.44 -4.38 -24.40
N HIS A 195 -0.86 -4.13 -24.24
CA HIS A 195 -1.90 -5.08 -24.60
C HIS A 195 -3.09 -4.32 -25.17
N GLU A 196 -3.64 -4.78 -26.30
CA GLU A 196 -4.77 -4.12 -26.99
C GLU A 196 -4.58 -2.60 -27.19
N GLU A 197 -3.39 -2.18 -27.63
CA GLU A 197 -3.02 -0.77 -27.86
C GLU A 197 -3.04 0.12 -26.60
N LYS A 198 -3.06 -0.49 -25.40
CA LYS A 198 -3.00 0.21 -24.11
C LYS A 198 -1.77 -0.22 -23.30
N ASN A 199 -1.21 0.73 -22.56
CA ASN A 199 -0.14 0.46 -21.60
C ASN A 199 -0.74 0.17 -20.23
N TYR A 200 -0.39 -0.98 -19.67
CA TYR A 200 -0.76 -1.40 -18.32
C TYR A 200 0.47 -1.33 -17.42
N TYR A 201 0.36 -0.57 -16.32
CA TYR A 201 1.43 -0.39 -15.36
C TYR A 201 1.31 -1.42 -14.24
N ARG A 202 2.14 -2.46 -14.29
CA ARG A 202 2.14 -3.57 -13.35
C ARG A 202 2.96 -3.26 -12.10
N HIS A 203 2.45 -3.67 -10.94
CA HIS A 203 2.97 -3.33 -9.61
C HIS A 203 2.45 -4.29 -8.53
N LEU A 204 3.09 -4.34 -7.36
CA LEU A 204 2.68 -5.21 -6.24
C LEU A 204 1.51 -4.71 -5.38
N LYS A 205 0.84 -3.61 -5.75
CA LYS A 205 -0.42 -3.19 -5.12
C LYS A 205 -1.60 -4.00 -5.66
N ILE A 206 -1.71 -5.24 -5.19
CA ILE A 206 -2.67 -6.24 -5.66
C ILE A 206 -4.00 -6.06 -4.92
N ASP A 207 -5.11 -6.31 -5.60
CA ASP A 207 -6.39 -6.57 -4.96
C ASP A 207 -6.39 -7.99 -4.41
N VAL A 208 -6.24 -8.13 -3.09
CA VAL A 208 -6.11 -9.43 -2.42
C VAL A 208 -7.36 -10.30 -2.56
N LYS A 209 -8.53 -9.71 -2.87
CA LYS A 209 -9.78 -10.44 -3.04
C LYS A 209 -9.87 -11.14 -4.37
N SER A 210 -9.39 -10.48 -5.43
CA SER A 210 -9.47 -11.01 -6.79
C SER A 210 -8.16 -11.59 -7.30
N GLY A 211 -7.05 -11.34 -6.62
CA GLY A 211 -5.72 -11.72 -7.07
C GLY A 211 -5.15 -10.81 -8.17
N LYS A 212 -5.87 -9.75 -8.54
CA LYS A 212 -5.59 -8.94 -9.74
C LYS A 212 -4.99 -7.60 -9.39
N ILE A 213 -4.28 -6.99 -10.34
CA ILE A 213 -3.84 -5.60 -10.25
C ILE A 213 -4.90 -4.70 -10.88
N ASN A 214 -5.44 -3.77 -10.10
CA ASN A 214 -6.32 -2.71 -10.59
C ASN A 214 -5.49 -1.55 -11.15
N ASN A 215 -5.21 -1.58 -12.46
CA ASN A 215 -4.37 -0.59 -13.18
C ASN A 215 -5.09 0.76 -13.39
N ILE A 216 -5.58 1.40 -12.32
CA ILE A 216 -6.32 2.67 -12.38
C ILE A 216 -5.53 3.76 -11.68
N ILE A 217 -5.06 3.48 -10.47
CA ILE A 217 -4.30 4.42 -9.67
C ILE A 217 -2.83 4.37 -10.08
N ASN A 218 -2.23 5.55 -10.20
CA ASN A 218 -0.80 5.68 -10.44
C ASN A 218 -0.05 6.02 -9.15
N THR A 219 -0.56 6.99 -8.36
CA THR A 219 -0.02 7.30 -7.04
C THR A 219 -1.14 7.66 -6.06
N VAL A 220 -0.91 7.38 -4.78
CA VAL A 220 -1.73 7.85 -3.66
C VAL A 220 -0.81 8.41 -2.60
N ASN A 221 -1.15 9.58 -2.07
CA ASN A 221 -0.40 10.29 -1.05
C ASN A 221 -1.36 10.65 0.07
N LEU A 222 -1.10 10.17 1.28
CA LEU A 222 -1.81 10.57 2.48
C LEU A 222 -0.86 11.32 3.39
N PHE A 223 -1.31 12.48 3.86
CA PHE A 223 -0.60 13.32 4.80
C PHE A 223 -1.39 13.40 6.10
N ALA A 224 -0.71 13.40 7.24
CA ALA A 224 -1.37 13.43 8.54
C ALA A 224 -0.62 14.29 9.56
N THR A 225 -1.35 15.01 10.41
CA THR A 225 -0.80 15.84 11.49
C THR A 225 -0.38 15.00 12.70
N ASP A 226 -1.22 14.05 13.09
CA ASP A 226 -0.98 13.12 14.19
C ASP A 226 -1.79 11.85 13.92
N PHE A 227 -1.12 10.75 13.60
CA PHE A 227 -1.77 9.51 13.19
C PHE A 227 -0.84 8.31 13.34
N ASP A 228 -1.39 7.11 13.21
CA ASP A 228 -0.59 5.90 13.12
C ASP A 228 -0.10 5.70 11.67
N ILE A 229 1.22 5.60 11.47
CA ILE A 229 1.80 5.40 10.14
C ILE A 229 1.38 4.06 9.50
N VAL A 230 1.11 3.04 10.32
CA VAL A 230 0.61 1.73 9.86
C VAL A 230 -0.80 1.89 9.31
N GLN A 231 -1.67 2.59 10.03
CA GLN A 231 -3.02 2.91 9.56
C GLN A 231 -2.99 3.78 8.30
N LEU A 232 -2.08 4.76 8.24
CA LEU A 232 -1.91 5.61 7.07
C LEU A 232 -1.51 4.79 5.83
N ARG A 233 -0.62 3.80 6.00
CA ARG A 233 -0.23 2.87 4.92
C ARG A 233 -1.37 1.90 4.58
N PHE A 234 -2.12 1.41 5.57
CA PHE A 234 -3.29 0.57 5.35
C PHE A 234 -4.35 1.28 4.49
N PHE A 235 -4.69 2.54 4.78
CA PHE A 235 -5.59 3.34 3.95
C PHE A 235 -5.13 3.48 2.50
N ASN A 236 -3.82 3.67 2.29
CA ASN A 236 -3.22 3.62 0.97
C ASN A 236 -3.56 2.31 0.24
N LEU A 237 -3.41 1.16 0.88
CA LEU A 237 -3.71 -0.16 0.29
C LEU A 237 -5.20 -0.35 0.00
N THR A 238 -6.09 0.15 0.87
CA THR A 238 -7.55 0.03 0.67
C THR A 238 -7.99 0.65 -0.66
N ILE A 239 -7.35 1.75 -1.09
CA ILE A 239 -7.69 2.48 -2.31
C ILE A 239 -7.33 1.68 -3.57
N TYR A 240 -6.22 0.93 -3.57
CA TYR A 240 -5.84 0.06 -4.68
C TYR A 240 -6.76 -1.16 -4.85
N GLY A 241 -7.63 -1.44 -3.87
CA GLY A 241 -8.63 -2.51 -3.96
C GLY A 241 -9.80 -2.20 -4.87
N PHE A 242 -9.93 -0.96 -5.35
CA PHE A 242 -11.04 -0.54 -6.21
C PHE A 242 -10.66 -0.56 -7.69
N ASN A 243 -11.58 -1.06 -8.52
CA ASN A 243 -11.45 -1.17 -9.97
C ASN A 243 -12.28 -0.12 -10.73
N THR A 244 -12.75 0.93 -10.07
CA THR A 244 -13.45 2.06 -10.68
C THR A 244 -13.09 3.37 -10.00
N ILE A 245 -13.13 4.47 -10.76
CA ILE A 245 -12.89 5.83 -10.23
C ILE A 245 -13.93 6.20 -9.16
N ASP A 246 -15.21 5.82 -9.35
CA ASP A 246 -16.26 6.07 -8.36
C ASP A 246 -15.99 5.32 -7.04
N GLY A 247 -15.52 4.07 -7.12
CA GLY A 247 -15.13 3.29 -5.94
C GLY A 247 -13.99 3.95 -5.18
N ILE A 248 -12.95 4.38 -5.90
CA ILE A 248 -11.81 5.13 -5.36
C ILE A 248 -12.29 6.42 -4.67
N ASN A 249 -13.10 7.24 -5.36
CA ASN A 249 -13.62 8.51 -4.82
C ASN A 249 -14.44 8.31 -3.55
N ASN A 250 -15.31 7.30 -3.52
CA ASN A 250 -16.10 6.98 -2.34
C ASN A 250 -15.23 6.53 -1.17
N GLN A 251 -14.19 5.73 -1.41
CA GLN A 251 -13.26 5.29 -0.38
C GLN A 251 -12.41 6.44 0.16
N VAL A 252 -11.88 7.30 -0.73
CA VAL A 252 -11.14 8.51 -0.35
C VAL A 252 -12.01 9.41 0.53
N LYS A 253 -13.26 9.66 0.10
CA LYS A 253 -14.23 10.43 0.87
C LYS A 253 -14.46 9.81 2.25
N LYS A 254 -14.73 8.49 2.32
CA LYS A 254 -14.92 7.78 3.59
C LYS A 254 -13.74 7.99 4.53
N ILE A 255 -12.51 7.77 4.05
CA ILE A 255 -11.29 7.91 4.85
C ILE A 255 -11.17 9.34 5.42
N GLU A 256 -11.32 10.37 4.59
CA GLU A 256 -11.16 11.77 5.04
C GLU A 256 -12.36 12.31 5.84
N ASP A 257 -13.57 11.77 5.66
CA ASP A 257 -14.74 12.09 6.49
C ASP A 257 -14.61 11.48 7.90
N GLU A 258 -14.09 10.25 7.99
CA GLU A 258 -13.86 9.56 9.27
C GLU A 258 -12.58 10.03 9.97
N ASN A 259 -11.64 10.63 9.23
CA ASN A 259 -10.33 11.08 9.74
C ASN A 259 -9.99 12.50 9.25
N PRO A 260 -10.62 13.55 9.81
CA PRO A 260 -10.47 14.93 9.33
C PRO A 260 -9.06 15.53 9.48
N GLN A 261 -8.17 14.87 10.22
CA GLN A 261 -6.75 15.21 10.34
C GLN A 261 -5.88 14.73 9.17
N LEU A 262 -6.47 14.01 8.22
CA LEU A 262 -5.81 13.52 7.02
C LEU A 262 -6.00 14.49 5.84
N SER A 263 -5.08 14.44 4.90
CA SER A 263 -5.23 15.03 3.58
C SER A 263 -4.77 14.06 2.52
N LEU A 264 -5.61 13.80 1.52
CA LEU A 264 -5.37 12.78 0.51
C LEU A 264 -5.31 13.38 -0.90
N ALA A 265 -4.30 12.95 -1.66
CA ALA A 265 -4.25 13.19 -3.09
C ALA A 265 -3.84 11.95 -3.86
N TYR A 266 -4.43 11.73 -5.03
CA TYR A 266 -4.08 10.62 -5.91
C TYR A 266 -4.02 11.03 -7.39
N THR A 267 -3.35 10.21 -8.18
CA THR A 267 -3.26 10.33 -9.65
C THR A 267 -3.75 9.05 -10.30
N LEU A 268 -4.28 9.17 -11.52
CA LEU A 268 -4.73 8.06 -12.33
C LEU A 268 -3.69 7.69 -13.40
N GLN A 269 -3.67 6.41 -13.79
CA GLN A 269 -2.85 5.92 -14.90
C GLN A 269 -3.42 6.45 -16.21
N GLY A 270 -2.55 7.00 -17.07
CA GLY A 270 -2.92 7.49 -18.40
C GLY A 270 -3.70 8.81 -18.42
N ASP A 271 -3.82 9.50 -17.29
CA ASP A 271 -4.54 10.77 -17.18
C ASP A 271 -3.63 12.00 -17.37
N ASP A 272 -4.21 13.07 -17.92
CA ASP A 272 -3.54 14.28 -18.45
C ASP A 272 -3.09 15.23 -17.33
N LYS A 273 -2.13 14.78 -16.50
CA LYS A 273 -1.56 15.59 -15.40
C LYS A 273 -2.64 16.13 -14.45
N ASP A 274 -3.69 15.37 -14.23
CA ASP A 274 -4.70 15.67 -13.22
C ASP A 274 -4.29 15.06 -11.86
N ILE A 275 -4.58 15.80 -10.79
CA ILE A 275 -4.42 15.34 -9.41
C ILE A 275 -5.72 15.54 -8.67
N TYR A 276 -6.23 14.44 -8.14
CA TYR A 276 -7.50 14.40 -7.45
C TYR A 276 -7.27 14.61 -5.97
N ILE A 277 -7.91 15.64 -5.43
CA ILE A 277 -7.81 16.07 -4.03
C ILE A 277 -9.22 16.10 -3.49
N TYR A 278 -9.49 15.41 -2.38
CA TYR A 278 -10.80 15.50 -1.75
C TYR A 278 -10.83 16.64 -0.72
N LYS A 279 -9.95 16.60 0.29
CA LYS A 279 -9.71 17.73 1.21
C LYS A 279 -8.21 18.05 1.30
N GLY A 280 -7.91 19.31 1.62
CA GLY A 280 -6.55 19.77 1.91
C GLY A 280 -6.09 20.95 1.07
N GLU A 281 -5.10 21.67 1.59
CA GLU A 281 -4.46 22.79 0.90
C GLU A 281 -3.16 22.31 0.27
N PHE A 282 -3.11 22.34 -1.07
CA PHE A 282 -1.94 21.96 -1.86
C PHE A 282 -1.36 23.21 -2.52
N THR A 283 -0.04 23.37 -2.45
CA THR A 283 0.64 24.46 -3.16
C THR A 283 1.04 23.96 -4.55
N VAL A 284 0.39 24.49 -5.57
CA VAL A 284 0.77 24.21 -6.96
C VAL A 284 2.05 24.98 -7.29
N LEU A 285 3.05 24.27 -7.80
CA LEU A 285 4.24 24.92 -8.35
C LEU A 285 3.86 25.62 -9.66
N GLU A 286 4.26 26.89 -9.80
CA GLU A 286 4.16 27.62 -11.07
C GLU A 286 4.83 26.79 -12.19
N ASP A 287 4.21 26.77 -13.38
CA ASP A 287 4.67 26.04 -14.57
C ASP A 287 4.71 24.50 -14.49
N SER A 288 4.11 23.87 -13.47
CA SER A 288 4.05 22.39 -13.39
C SER A 288 3.23 21.74 -14.52
N GLY A 289 2.31 22.48 -15.14
CA GLY A 289 1.42 21.98 -16.19
C GLY A 289 0.39 20.96 -15.70
N TYR A 290 0.13 20.92 -14.39
CA TYR A 290 -0.87 20.06 -13.77
C TYR A 290 -2.13 20.81 -13.38
N ASN A 291 -3.26 20.10 -13.34
CA ASN A 291 -4.54 20.64 -12.93
C ASN A 291 -5.01 19.97 -11.62
N PRO A 292 -5.01 20.66 -10.47
CA PRO A 292 -5.65 20.14 -9.28
C PRO A 292 -7.16 20.04 -9.49
N LYS A 293 -7.72 18.86 -9.24
CA LYS A 293 -9.15 18.55 -9.30
C LYS A 293 -9.66 18.35 -7.87
N TYR A 294 -10.36 19.35 -7.35
CA TYR A 294 -10.99 19.25 -6.05
C TYR A 294 -12.32 18.51 -6.16
N LEU A 295 -12.39 17.32 -5.56
CA LEU A 295 -13.56 16.43 -5.62
C LEU A 295 -14.78 16.97 -4.84
N LEU A 296 -14.58 17.96 -3.97
CA LEU A 296 -15.64 18.64 -3.21
C LEU A 296 -16.03 20.00 -3.78
N ALA A 297 -15.53 20.40 -4.95
CA ALA A 297 -15.88 21.68 -5.55
C ALA A 297 -17.26 21.62 -6.23
N ASP A 298 -18.32 21.62 -5.41
CA ASP A 298 -19.68 22.09 -5.73
C ASP A 298 -20.24 22.90 -4.56
#